data_AF-A0A7C3TI71-F1
#
_entry.id   AF-A0A7C3TI71-F1
#
_cell.length_a   1.000
_cell.length_b   1.000
_cell.length_c   1.000
_cell.angle_alpha   90.00
_cell.angle_beta   90.00
_cell.angle_gamma   90.00
#
_symmetry.space_group_name_H-M   'P 1'
#
loop_
_entity.id
_entity.type
_entity.pdbx_description
1 polymer ?
#
loop_
_entity_poly.entity_id
_entity_poly.type
_entity_poly.pdbx_seq_one_letter_code
_entity_poly.pdbx_strand_id
1 'polypeptide(L)'
;MSIVDVIRKIAENEAKKIHTVELGVVTSVFPHSTPSDKDNYECNVRLKNLNLELQRVQVATQVIGLVEPPRVGDLVLVAFVNGDVNMPILIGRLYNDEDRPPVSDLEEVVYVPPYSRSKEKRRIYLEFPDGIVVRITDEEVMVRTGETRLIIQRDGDVIVESKANVTLKAEGDATIKSKGNLSLSASSIEVKSEKEMSIKAGSDMKINSDSNVELKSSSQMKVEASAEMNIKGAKVNIN
;
A
#
# COMPACT_ATOMS: atom_id res chain seq x y z
N MET A 1 -34.71 60.65 3.40
CA MET A 1 -33.68 59.70 2.93
C MET A 1 -33.33 60.14 1.51
N SER A 2 -32.09 60.54 1.25
CA SER A 2 -31.70 61.01 -0.09
C SER A 2 -31.65 59.84 -1.08
N ILE A 3 -31.74 60.11 -2.38
CA ILE A 3 -31.62 59.06 -3.41
C ILE A 3 -30.27 58.33 -3.31
N VAL A 4 -29.23 59.04 -2.86
CA VAL A 4 -27.89 58.49 -2.59
C VAL A 4 -27.91 57.52 -1.41
N ASP A 5 -28.67 57.81 -0.34
CA ASP A 5 -28.79 56.91 0.81
C ASP A 5 -29.54 55.61 0.44
N VAL A 6 -30.54 55.71 -0.44
CA VAL A 6 -31.27 54.53 -0.95
C VAL A 6 -30.37 53.68 -1.83
N ILE A 7 -29.63 54.29 -2.78
CA ILE A 7 -28.67 53.58 -3.64
C ILE A 7 -27.57 52.92 -2.79
N ARG A 8 -27.05 53.61 -1.77
CA ARG A 8 -26.06 53.04 -0.84
C ARG A 8 -26.63 51.84 -0.09
N LYS A 9 -27.85 51.93 0.46
CA LYS A 9 -28.50 50.80 1.13
C LYS A 9 -28.76 49.62 0.19
N ILE A 10 -29.16 49.87 -1.06
CA ILE A 10 -29.34 48.81 -2.06
C ILE A 10 -27.99 48.16 -2.35
N ALA A 11 -26.94 48.94 -2.62
CA ALA A 11 -25.60 48.42 -2.87
C ALA A 11 -25.04 47.62 -1.68
N GLU A 12 -25.24 48.10 -0.44
CA GLU A 12 -24.87 47.36 0.78
C GLU A 12 -25.65 46.05 0.91
N ASN A 13 -26.94 46.03 0.55
CA ASN A 13 -27.77 44.84 0.62
C ASN A 13 -27.44 43.83 -0.49
N GLU A 14 -27.15 44.30 -1.71
CA GLU A 14 -26.67 43.45 -2.81
C GLU A 14 -25.25 42.92 -2.54
N ALA A 15 -24.35 43.73 -1.98
CA ALA A 15 -23.02 43.28 -1.58
C ALA A 15 -23.08 42.21 -0.46
N LYS A 16 -24.06 42.29 0.44
CA LYS A 16 -24.32 41.26 1.47
C LYS A 16 -24.83 39.94 0.90
N LYS A 17 -25.35 39.92 -0.35
CA LYS A 17 -25.77 38.68 -1.03
C LYS A 17 -24.60 37.97 -1.72
N ILE A 18 -23.41 38.56 -1.76
CA ILE A 18 -22.23 37.92 -2.30
C ILE A 18 -21.76 36.89 -1.28
N HIS A 19 -22.12 35.62 -1.51
CA HIS A 19 -21.67 34.51 -0.68
C HIS A 19 -20.22 34.19 -1.04
N THR A 20 -19.27 34.40 -0.15
CA THR A 20 -17.86 34.16 -0.49
C THR A 20 -17.50 32.71 -0.22
N VAL A 21 -17.37 32.37 1.05
CA VAL A 21 -17.03 31.04 1.54
C VAL A 21 -17.84 30.76 2.79
N GLU A 22 -18.42 29.57 2.89
CA GLU A 22 -19.21 29.14 4.04
C GLU A 22 -18.71 27.80 4.60
N LEU A 23 -18.90 27.64 5.90
CA LEU A 23 -18.74 26.34 6.55
C LEU A 23 -20.01 25.52 6.38
N GLY A 24 -19.84 24.24 6.08
CA GLY A 24 -20.94 23.29 5.99
C GLY A 24 -20.58 21.94 6.59
N VAL A 25 -21.59 21.10 6.74
CA VAL A 25 -21.46 19.71 7.17
C VAL A 25 -22.03 18.82 6.06
N VAL A 26 -21.26 17.82 5.66
CA VAL A 26 -21.67 16.87 4.63
C VAL A 26 -22.82 16.01 5.16
N THR A 27 -23.93 15.94 4.43
CA THR A 27 -25.12 15.17 4.80
C THR A 27 -25.33 13.94 3.90
N SER A 28 -24.75 13.91 2.71
CA SER A 28 -24.75 12.76 1.79
C SER A 28 -23.55 12.83 0.85
N VAL A 29 -23.09 11.68 0.37
CA VAL A 29 -21.92 11.54 -0.52
C VAL A 29 -22.32 10.69 -1.72
N PHE A 30 -21.97 11.15 -2.92
CA PHE A 30 -22.20 10.47 -4.19
C PHE A 30 -20.85 10.23 -4.86
N PRO A 31 -20.22 9.06 -4.65
CA PRO A 31 -18.96 8.73 -5.30
C PRO A 31 -19.20 8.05 -6.65
N HIS A 32 -18.25 8.22 -7.58
CA HIS A 32 -18.12 7.36 -8.76
C HIS A 32 -17.86 5.92 -8.30
N SER A 33 -18.91 5.11 -8.23
CA SER A 33 -18.93 3.81 -7.57
C SER A 33 -18.94 2.65 -8.56
N THR A 34 -19.35 2.90 -9.80
CA THR A 34 -19.41 1.93 -10.87
C THR A 34 -18.92 2.54 -12.18
N PRO A 35 -18.30 1.77 -13.08
CA PRO A 35 -17.87 2.27 -14.39
C PRO A 35 -19.00 2.84 -15.27
N SER A 36 -20.26 2.54 -14.94
CA SER A 36 -21.45 2.96 -15.67
C SER A 36 -22.10 4.22 -15.12
N ASP A 37 -21.77 4.65 -13.90
CA ASP A 37 -22.32 5.91 -13.40
C ASP A 37 -21.59 7.11 -14.02
N LYS A 38 -22.20 8.28 -13.89
CA LYS A 38 -21.64 9.56 -14.40
C LYS A 38 -21.35 10.52 -13.25
N ASP A 39 -21.30 10.01 -12.03
CA ASP A 39 -21.12 10.84 -10.85
C ASP A 39 -19.66 11.27 -10.78
N ASN A 40 -19.43 12.58 -10.65
CA ASN A 40 -18.18 13.09 -10.07
C ASN A 40 -18.26 12.96 -8.55
N TYR A 41 -17.20 13.32 -7.81
CA TYR A 41 -17.32 13.45 -6.35
C TYR A 41 -18.27 14.60 -6.01
N GLU A 42 -19.46 14.25 -5.55
CA GLU A 42 -20.49 15.20 -5.17
C GLU A 42 -20.99 14.94 -3.76
N CYS A 43 -21.38 16.00 -3.06
CA CYS A 43 -21.89 15.92 -1.70
C CYS A 43 -23.12 16.80 -1.52
N ASN A 44 -24.05 16.36 -0.69
CA ASN A 44 -25.00 17.28 -0.08
C ASN A 44 -24.34 17.94 1.12
N VAL A 45 -24.49 19.26 1.25
CA VAL A 45 -23.83 20.04 2.29
C VAL A 45 -24.85 20.97 2.95
N ARG A 46 -25.04 20.81 4.26
CA ARG A 46 -25.82 21.75 5.06
C ARG A 46 -24.92 22.87 5.56
N LEU A 47 -25.20 24.09 5.17
CA LEU A 47 -24.44 25.25 5.59
C LEU A 47 -24.72 25.54 7.08
N LYS A 48 -23.70 25.98 7.83
CA LYS A 48 -23.83 26.20 9.28
C LYS A 48 -24.56 27.50 9.62
N ASN A 49 -24.30 28.55 8.86
CA ASN A 49 -24.83 29.89 9.11
C ASN A 49 -26.07 30.23 8.27
N LEU A 50 -26.39 29.36 7.32
CA LEU A 50 -27.54 29.49 6.44
C LEU A 50 -28.42 28.28 6.68
N ASN A 51 -29.73 28.49 6.85
CA ASN A 51 -30.69 27.39 6.91
C ASN A 51 -30.95 26.82 5.49
N LEU A 52 -29.86 26.39 4.83
CA LEU A 52 -29.82 25.96 3.45
C LEU A 52 -28.99 24.68 3.34
N GLU A 53 -29.53 23.71 2.64
CA GLU A 53 -28.80 22.52 2.22
C GLU A 53 -28.56 22.58 0.72
N LEU A 54 -27.29 22.56 0.33
CA LEU A 54 -26.85 22.47 -1.04
C LEU A 54 -26.88 21.00 -1.47
N GLN A 55 -27.40 20.73 -2.66
CA GLN A 55 -27.49 19.38 -3.21
C GLN A 55 -26.40 19.18 -4.27
N ARG A 56 -25.79 17.98 -4.29
CA ARG A 56 -24.82 17.56 -5.31
C ARG A 56 -23.72 18.60 -5.60
N VAL A 57 -23.17 19.19 -4.53
CA VAL A 57 -22.04 20.11 -4.61
C VAL A 57 -20.80 19.35 -5.09
N GLN A 58 -20.20 19.81 -6.18
CA GLN A 58 -18.97 19.21 -6.70
C GLN A 58 -17.81 19.44 -5.74
N VAL A 59 -16.97 18.43 -5.59
CA VAL A 59 -15.76 18.46 -4.76
C VAL A 59 -14.55 18.77 -5.61
N ALA A 60 -13.84 19.85 -5.28
CA ALA A 60 -12.53 20.12 -5.84
C ALA A 60 -11.52 19.09 -5.31
N THR A 61 -10.80 18.43 -6.22
CA THR A 61 -9.72 17.51 -5.87
C THR A 61 -8.36 18.18 -6.03
N GLN A 62 -7.39 17.78 -5.20
CA GLN A 62 -6.01 18.25 -5.31
C GLN A 62 -5.30 17.67 -6.54
N VAL A 63 -5.65 16.44 -6.93
CA VAL A 63 -5.02 15.71 -8.05
C VAL A 63 -6.09 14.87 -8.77
N ILE A 64 -6.14 14.96 -10.10
CA ILE A 64 -6.99 14.10 -10.93
C ILE A 64 -6.47 12.67 -10.87
N GLY A 65 -7.35 11.72 -10.54
CA GLY A 65 -7.00 10.30 -10.36
C GLY A 65 -6.81 9.88 -8.89
N LEU A 66 -6.72 10.84 -7.95
CA LEU A 66 -6.73 10.56 -6.51
C LEU A 66 -8.16 10.53 -5.98
N VAL A 67 -8.50 9.49 -5.20
CA VAL A 67 -9.84 9.26 -4.67
C VAL A 67 -9.86 9.35 -3.15
N GLU A 68 -10.43 10.43 -2.62
CA GLU A 68 -10.71 10.56 -1.18
C GLU A 68 -11.90 11.52 -0.95
N PRO A 69 -13.14 11.11 -1.30
CA PRO A 69 -14.30 11.97 -1.13
C PRO A 69 -14.59 12.24 0.36
N PRO A 70 -15.21 13.39 0.70
CA PRO A 70 -15.69 13.66 2.05
C PRO A 70 -16.63 12.56 2.56
N ARG A 71 -16.75 12.47 3.88
CA ARG A 71 -17.66 11.55 4.58
C ARG A 71 -18.86 12.33 5.12
N VAL A 72 -19.99 11.65 5.28
CA VAL A 72 -21.12 12.21 6.04
C VAL A 72 -20.64 12.61 7.44
N GLY A 73 -20.90 13.86 7.82
CA GLY A 73 -20.43 14.46 9.08
C GLY A 73 -19.17 15.31 8.94
N ASP A 74 -18.40 15.20 7.85
CA ASP A 74 -17.18 16.00 7.68
C ASP A 74 -17.53 17.50 7.65
N LEU A 75 -16.72 18.29 8.38
CA LEU A 75 -16.73 19.74 8.32
C LEU A 75 -16.01 20.20 7.05
N VAL A 76 -16.71 20.97 6.22
CA VAL A 76 -16.24 21.35 4.89
C VAL A 76 -16.31 22.84 4.65
N LEU A 77 -15.50 23.29 3.70
CA LEU A 77 -15.46 24.66 3.22
C LEU A 77 -16.07 24.70 1.80
N VAL A 78 -17.11 25.50 1.62
CA VAL A 78 -17.80 25.67 0.34
C VAL A 78 -17.56 27.09 -0.16
N ALA A 79 -16.95 27.23 -1.33
CA ALA A 79 -16.84 28.50 -2.03
C ALA A 79 -17.94 28.62 -3.07
N PHE A 80 -18.37 29.84 -3.36
CA PHE A 80 -19.40 30.13 -4.37
C PHE A 80 -18.79 30.93 -5.50
N VAL A 81 -18.83 30.38 -6.72
CA VAL A 81 -18.23 31.02 -7.90
C VAL A 81 -18.96 32.34 -8.16
N ASN A 82 -18.21 33.44 -8.27
CA ASN A 82 -18.75 34.81 -8.40
C ASN A 82 -19.75 35.23 -7.32
N GLY A 83 -19.75 34.55 -6.17
CA GLY A 83 -20.72 34.80 -5.11
C GLY A 83 -22.10 34.17 -5.30
N ASP A 84 -22.29 33.35 -6.35
CA ASP A 84 -23.58 32.73 -6.67
C ASP A 84 -23.78 31.45 -5.86
N VAL A 85 -24.79 31.45 -4.97
CA VAL A 85 -25.17 30.30 -4.16
C VAL A 85 -25.53 29.05 -4.98
N ASN A 86 -25.92 29.24 -6.25
CA ASN A 86 -26.23 28.17 -7.20
C ASN A 86 -24.98 27.59 -7.88
N MET A 87 -23.81 28.17 -7.66
CA MET A 87 -22.52 27.68 -8.15
C MET A 87 -21.57 27.32 -7.00
N PRO A 88 -21.95 26.41 -6.08
CA PRO A 88 -21.11 26.00 -4.97
C PRO A 88 -20.04 25.00 -5.42
N ILE A 89 -18.85 25.13 -4.84
CA ILE A 89 -17.76 24.16 -4.95
C ILE A 89 -17.25 23.87 -3.54
N LEU A 90 -17.21 22.59 -3.18
CA LEU A 90 -16.56 22.15 -1.95
C LEU A 90 -15.04 22.16 -2.21
N ILE A 91 -14.33 23.06 -1.54
CA ILE A 91 -12.90 23.32 -1.81
C ILE A 91 -11.97 22.75 -0.75
N GLY A 92 -12.50 22.23 0.36
CA GLY A 92 -11.68 21.65 1.40
C GLY A 92 -12.47 21.04 2.56
N ARG A 93 -11.74 20.29 3.39
CA ARG A 93 -12.19 19.73 4.66
C ARG A 93 -11.39 20.40 5.79
N LEU A 94 -12.01 20.48 6.95
CA LEU A 94 -11.38 21.00 8.16
C LEU A 94 -11.48 19.94 9.26
N TYR A 95 -10.42 19.81 10.05
CA TYR A 95 -10.51 19.14 11.34
C TYR A 95 -11.47 19.89 12.27
N ASN A 96 -12.06 19.17 13.21
CA ASN A 96 -13.01 19.70 14.17
C ASN A 96 -12.76 19.07 15.55
N ASP A 97 -13.67 19.26 16.51
CA ASP A 97 -13.50 18.76 17.88
C ASP A 97 -13.64 17.24 18.03
N GLU A 98 -14.29 16.59 17.07
CA GLU A 98 -14.45 15.14 16.97
C GLU A 98 -13.39 14.53 16.03
N ASP A 99 -13.24 15.07 14.82
CA ASP A 99 -12.21 14.68 13.86
C ASP A 99 -10.94 15.49 14.10
N ARG A 100 -10.06 15.00 14.98
CA ARG A 100 -8.74 15.59 15.22
C ARG A 100 -7.69 15.05 14.23
N PRO A 101 -6.67 15.86 13.88
CA PRO A 101 -5.53 15.35 13.14
C PRO A 101 -4.86 14.18 13.90
N PRO A 102 -4.25 13.22 13.19
CA PRO A 102 -3.40 12.24 13.84
C PRO A 102 -2.23 12.94 14.55
N VAL A 103 -1.70 12.31 15.58
CA VAL A 103 -0.47 12.77 16.25
C VAL A 103 0.67 12.70 15.24
N SER A 104 1.46 13.77 15.14
CA SER A 104 2.60 13.89 14.22
C SER A 104 3.60 14.93 14.72
N ASP A 105 4.86 14.79 14.33
CA ASP A 105 5.93 15.78 14.49
C ASP A 105 6.15 16.63 13.22
N LEU A 106 7.03 17.63 13.31
CA LEU A 106 7.41 18.46 12.16
C LEU A 106 8.06 17.59 11.06
N GLU A 107 7.69 17.88 9.81
CA GLU A 107 8.17 17.18 8.59
C GLU A 107 7.72 15.71 8.44
N GLU A 108 6.79 15.24 9.26
CA GLU A 108 6.20 13.91 9.10
C GLU A 108 5.02 13.88 8.11
N VAL A 109 4.90 12.76 7.39
CA VAL A 109 3.70 12.41 6.63
C VAL A 109 2.98 11.29 7.37
N VAL A 110 1.94 11.64 8.14
CA VAL A 110 1.12 10.68 8.88
C VAL A 110 -0.27 10.61 8.26
N TYR A 111 -0.64 9.43 7.77
CA TYR A 111 -1.99 9.14 7.30
C TYR A 111 -2.57 7.96 8.07
N VAL A 112 -3.60 8.22 8.87
CA VAL A 112 -4.37 7.20 9.58
C VAL A 112 -5.76 7.15 8.95
N PRO A 113 -6.09 6.11 8.16
CA PRO A 113 -7.38 6.01 7.48
C PRO A 113 -8.55 6.03 8.49
N PRO A 114 -9.47 7.01 8.42
CA PRO A 114 -10.49 7.18 9.46
C PRO A 114 -11.76 6.34 9.20
N TYR A 115 -11.63 5.22 8.47
CA TYR A 115 -12.73 4.38 8.01
C TYR A 115 -13.10 3.31 9.06
N SER A 116 -13.95 3.67 10.02
CA SER A 116 -14.30 2.80 11.17
C SER A 116 -15.32 1.69 10.87
N ARG A 117 -16.06 1.76 9.75
CA ARG A 117 -17.21 0.86 9.50
C ARG A 117 -16.97 -0.30 8.53
N SER A 118 -15.93 -0.26 7.70
CA SER A 118 -15.62 -1.34 6.75
C SER A 118 -14.12 -1.59 6.72
N LYS A 119 -13.70 -2.71 7.32
CA LYS A 119 -12.29 -3.13 7.33
C LYS A 119 -11.74 -3.28 5.91
N GLU A 120 -12.56 -3.73 4.98
CA GLU A 120 -12.19 -3.91 3.57
C GLU A 120 -11.83 -2.61 2.84
N LYS A 121 -12.34 -1.46 3.32
CA LYS A 121 -12.06 -0.14 2.76
C LYS A 121 -10.86 0.55 3.42
N ARG A 122 -10.32 0.00 4.51
CA ARG A 122 -9.05 0.46 5.11
C ARG A 122 -7.90 -0.04 4.27
N ARG A 123 -7.62 0.69 3.18
CA ARG A 123 -6.54 0.36 2.27
C ARG A 123 -5.89 1.57 1.67
N ILE A 124 -4.60 1.44 1.36
CA ILE A 124 -3.91 2.27 0.37
C ILE A 124 -3.83 1.42 -0.90
N TYR A 125 -4.24 1.99 -2.02
CA TYR A 125 -4.26 1.32 -3.32
C TYR A 125 -3.68 2.26 -4.38
N LEU A 126 -2.60 1.82 -5.01
CA LEU A 126 -1.94 2.53 -6.10
C LEU A 126 -1.89 1.60 -7.29
N GLU A 127 -2.36 2.07 -8.44
CA GLU A 127 -2.35 1.33 -9.69
C GLU A 127 -1.85 2.24 -10.81
N PHE A 128 -0.82 1.77 -11.51
CA PHE A 128 -0.29 2.44 -12.69
C PHE A 128 -1.02 1.94 -13.94
N PRO A 129 -1.08 2.73 -15.03
CA PRO A 129 -1.75 2.33 -16.28
C PRO A 129 -1.28 0.98 -16.84
N ASP A 130 0.00 0.66 -16.68
CA ASP A 130 0.59 -0.62 -17.14
C ASP A 130 0.40 -1.78 -16.14
N GLY A 131 -0.46 -1.60 -15.13
CA GLY A 131 -0.93 -2.67 -14.25
C GLY A 131 -0.01 -3.02 -13.07
N ILE A 132 0.97 -2.16 -12.76
CA ILE A 132 1.71 -2.24 -11.49
C ILE A 132 0.78 -1.82 -10.36
N VAL A 133 0.69 -2.63 -9.31
CA VAL A 133 -0.19 -2.39 -8.17
C VAL A 133 0.59 -2.45 -6.86
N VAL A 134 0.35 -1.48 -5.98
CA VAL A 134 0.72 -1.53 -4.56
C VAL A 134 -0.56 -1.45 -3.75
N ARG A 135 -0.78 -2.43 -2.88
CA ARG A 135 -1.94 -2.51 -2.00
C ARG A 135 -1.49 -2.74 -0.56
N ILE A 136 -1.91 -1.88 0.35
CA ILE A 136 -1.70 -2.01 1.79
C ILE A 136 -3.07 -2.10 2.44
N THR A 137 -3.28 -3.09 3.30
CA THR A 137 -4.50 -3.28 4.10
C THR A 137 -4.12 -3.58 5.55
N ASP A 138 -5.10 -3.80 6.41
CA ASP A 138 -4.84 -4.27 7.78
C ASP A 138 -4.21 -5.67 7.83
N GLU A 139 -4.39 -6.49 6.79
CA GLU A 139 -4.02 -7.92 6.79
C GLU A 139 -2.79 -8.23 5.94
N GLU A 140 -2.47 -7.40 4.96
CA GLU A 140 -1.31 -7.60 4.07
C GLU A 140 -0.78 -6.32 3.44
N VAL A 141 0.50 -6.36 3.08
CA VAL A 141 1.17 -5.46 2.14
C VAL A 141 1.50 -6.26 0.88
N MET A 142 1.01 -5.83 -0.27
CA MET A 142 1.19 -6.51 -1.55
C MET A 142 1.73 -5.55 -2.62
N VAL A 143 2.73 -6.03 -3.36
CA VAL A 143 3.24 -5.40 -4.58
C VAL A 143 3.11 -6.40 -5.73
N ARG A 144 2.51 -5.96 -6.85
CA ARG A 144 2.34 -6.76 -8.06
C ARG A 144 2.86 -6.03 -9.28
N THR A 145 3.69 -6.72 -10.08
CA THR A 145 4.21 -6.22 -11.36
C THR A 145 4.08 -7.34 -12.40
N GLY A 146 3.11 -7.22 -13.32
CA GLY A 146 2.77 -8.31 -14.24
C GLY A 146 2.34 -9.57 -13.47
N GLU A 147 3.08 -10.66 -13.67
CA GLU A 147 2.88 -11.96 -13.01
C GLU A 147 3.70 -12.15 -11.72
N THR A 148 4.53 -11.18 -11.34
CA THR A 148 5.32 -11.24 -10.10
C THR A 148 4.55 -10.62 -8.94
N ARG A 149 4.64 -11.25 -7.75
CA ARG A 149 4.00 -10.79 -6.51
C ARG A 149 4.97 -10.88 -5.33
N LEU A 150 4.98 -9.84 -4.51
CA LEU A 150 5.56 -9.82 -3.17
C LEU A 150 4.43 -9.54 -2.18
N ILE A 151 4.25 -10.41 -1.20
CA ILE A 151 3.19 -10.31 -0.19
C ILE A 151 3.82 -10.47 1.19
N ILE A 152 3.52 -9.53 2.08
CA ILE A 152 3.84 -9.60 3.52
C ILE A 152 2.50 -9.66 4.25
N GLN A 153 2.26 -10.78 4.94
CA GLN A 153 1.04 -11.02 5.69
C GLN A 153 1.21 -10.57 7.14
N ARG A 154 0.09 -10.21 7.77
CA ARG A 154 0.06 -9.71 9.15
C ARG A 154 0.53 -10.74 10.18
N ASP A 155 0.35 -12.02 9.90
CA ASP A 155 0.83 -13.13 10.74
C ASP A 155 2.36 -13.35 10.65
N GLY A 156 3.03 -12.65 9.73
CA GLY A 156 4.47 -12.65 9.56
C GLY A 156 4.96 -13.42 8.34
N ASP A 157 4.06 -14.07 7.58
CA ASP A 157 4.45 -14.78 6.36
C ASP A 157 4.87 -13.81 5.26
N VAL A 158 5.94 -14.18 4.55
CA VAL A 158 6.47 -13.42 3.40
C VAL A 158 6.54 -14.33 2.19
N ILE A 159 5.86 -13.94 1.12
CA ILE A 159 5.70 -14.74 -0.10
C ILE A 159 6.24 -13.95 -1.28
N VAL A 160 7.10 -14.61 -2.07
CA VAL A 160 7.64 -14.10 -3.33
C VAL A 160 7.31 -15.09 -4.44
N GLU A 161 6.47 -14.67 -5.38
CA GLU A 161 6.04 -15.50 -6.53
C GLU A 161 6.44 -14.82 -7.84
N SER A 162 7.00 -15.58 -8.77
CA SER A 162 7.37 -15.11 -10.11
C SER A 162 7.31 -16.28 -11.11
N LYS A 163 6.77 -16.02 -12.30
CA LYS A 163 6.90 -16.93 -13.45
C LYS A 163 8.15 -16.70 -14.30
N ALA A 164 8.85 -15.61 -14.04
CA ALA A 164 10.11 -15.26 -14.66
C ALA A 164 11.27 -15.49 -13.66
N ASN A 165 12.46 -15.03 -14.02
CA ASN A 165 13.66 -15.20 -13.19
C ASN A 165 13.60 -14.38 -11.90
N VAL A 166 14.03 -14.98 -10.80
CA VAL A 166 14.33 -14.28 -9.53
C VAL A 166 15.85 -14.31 -9.34
N THR A 167 16.45 -13.14 -9.08
CA THR A 167 17.90 -13.00 -8.89
C THR A 167 18.18 -12.27 -7.58
N LEU A 168 19.00 -12.89 -6.73
CA LEU A 168 19.50 -12.29 -5.49
C LEU A 168 21.01 -12.07 -5.65
N LYS A 169 21.44 -10.80 -5.67
CA LYS A 169 22.85 -10.40 -5.78
C LYS A 169 23.21 -9.50 -4.61
N ALA A 170 24.33 -9.80 -3.96
CA ALA A 170 24.91 -9.00 -2.89
C ALA A 170 26.41 -8.81 -3.15
N GLU A 171 26.90 -7.58 -3.04
CA GLU A 171 28.35 -7.29 -3.11
C GLU A 171 29.06 -7.57 -1.78
N GLY A 172 28.32 -7.46 -0.67
CA GLY A 172 28.76 -7.85 0.67
C GLY A 172 28.27 -9.24 1.07
N ASP A 173 28.32 -9.51 2.36
CA ASP A 173 27.90 -10.79 2.93
C ASP A 173 26.37 -11.00 2.80
N ALA A 174 25.97 -12.21 2.37
CA ALA A 174 24.59 -12.67 2.39
C ALA A 174 24.45 -13.86 3.35
N THR A 175 23.46 -13.81 4.25
CA THR A 175 23.23 -14.86 5.25
C THR A 175 21.76 -15.29 5.25
N ILE A 176 21.51 -16.60 5.21
CA ILE A 176 20.18 -17.21 5.34
C ILE A 176 20.17 -18.10 6.59
N LYS A 177 19.28 -17.81 7.55
CA LYS A 177 19.13 -18.56 8.80
C LYS A 177 17.66 -18.91 9.02
N SER A 178 17.39 -20.15 9.40
CA SER A 178 16.06 -20.61 9.82
C SER A 178 16.20 -21.42 11.11
N LYS A 179 15.26 -21.22 12.05
CA LYS A 179 15.12 -22.08 13.24
C LYS A 179 14.43 -23.39 12.89
N GLY A 180 13.52 -23.35 11.91
CA GLY A 180 12.84 -24.51 11.38
C GLY A 180 13.62 -25.10 10.21
N ASN A 181 12.89 -25.80 9.34
CA ASN A 181 13.49 -26.41 8.16
C ASN A 181 13.82 -25.35 7.09
N LEU A 182 14.91 -25.56 6.36
CA LEU A 182 15.21 -24.88 5.11
C LEU A 182 15.16 -25.93 4.00
N SER A 183 14.25 -25.75 3.04
CA SER A 183 14.09 -26.66 1.90
C SER A 183 14.47 -25.95 0.60
N LEU A 184 15.22 -26.64 -0.26
CA LEU A 184 15.63 -26.18 -1.58
C LEU A 184 15.27 -27.26 -2.60
N SER A 185 14.50 -26.90 -3.63
CA SER A 185 14.05 -27.85 -4.65
C SER A 185 14.02 -27.17 -6.00
N ALA A 186 14.70 -27.78 -6.98
CA ALA A 186 14.80 -27.31 -8.35
C ALA A 186 15.13 -28.50 -9.26
N SER A 187 15.00 -28.32 -10.58
CA SER A 187 15.47 -29.31 -11.56
C SER A 187 16.99 -29.47 -11.53
N SER A 188 17.72 -28.38 -11.23
CA SER A 188 19.16 -28.37 -11.00
C SER A 188 19.52 -27.37 -9.90
N ILE A 189 20.54 -27.71 -9.11
CA ILE A 189 21.12 -26.82 -8.08
C ILE A 189 22.63 -26.81 -8.30
N GLU A 190 23.21 -25.64 -8.49
CA GLU A 190 24.66 -25.42 -8.56
C GLU A 190 25.09 -24.56 -7.37
N VAL A 191 26.08 -25.05 -6.60
CA VAL A 191 26.67 -24.30 -5.49
C VAL A 191 28.16 -24.21 -5.73
N LYS A 192 28.66 -22.97 -5.89
CA LYS A 192 30.07 -22.68 -6.14
C LYS A 192 30.62 -21.76 -5.06
N SER A 193 31.78 -22.12 -4.51
CA SER A 193 32.59 -21.25 -3.65
C SER A 193 33.99 -21.17 -4.22
N GLU A 194 34.58 -19.97 -4.24
CA GLU A 194 35.93 -19.74 -4.76
C GLU A 194 37.03 -20.06 -3.72
N LYS A 195 36.66 -20.08 -2.44
CA LYS A 195 37.58 -20.33 -1.33
C LYS A 195 37.16 -21.58 -0.58
N GLU A 196 36.41 -21.41 0.50
CA GLU A 196 35.98 -22.50 1.37
C GLU A 196 34.49 -22.75 1.20
N MET A 197 34.11 -24.03 1.18
CA MET A 197 32.73 -24.48 1.41
C MET A 197 32.73 -25.38 2.64
N SER A 198 32.02 -24.96 3.69
CA SER A 198 31.89 -25.71 4.95
C SER A 198 30.45 -26.14 5.16
N ILE A 199 30.21 -27.45 5.23
CA ILE A 199 28.88 -28.03 5.47
C ILE A 199 28.95 -28.84 6.77
N LYS A 200 28.14 -28.46 7.76
CA LYS A 200 28.11 -29.10 9.08
C LYS A 200 26.68 -29.50 9.42
N ALA A 201 26.49 -30.76 9.83
CA ALA A 201 25.25 -31.26 10.42
C ALA A 201 25.52 -31.58 11.89
N GLY A 202 24.61 -31.18 12.80
CA GLY A 202 24.72 -31.48 14.23
C GLY A 202 24.37 -32.92 14.60
N SER A 203 23.68 -33.62 13.70
CA SER A 203 23.30 -35.03 13.83
C SER A 203 23.67 -35.78 12.54
N ASP A 204 22.69 -36.15 11.72
CA ASP A 204 22.89 -36.92 10.50
C ASP A 204 23.04 -36.01 9.29
N MET A 205 23.96 -36.38 8.40
CA MET A 205 24.01 -35.87 7.02
C MET A 205 23.67 -37.02 6.07
N LYS A 206 22.65 -36.84 5.23
CA LYS A 206 22.22 -37.82 4.23
C LYS A 206 22.37 -37.24 2.83
N ILE A 207 23.09 -37.94 1.96
CA ILE A 207 23.28 -37.59 0.55
C ILE A 207 22.84 -38.80 -0.27
N ASN A 208 21.70 -38.68 -0.95
CA ASN A 208 21.14 -39.74 -1.78
C ASN A 208 21.09 -39.26 -3.24
N SER A 209 21.47 -40.14 -4.17
CA SER A 209 21.35 -39.92 -5.62
C SER A 209 20.87 -41.21 -6.26
N ASP A 210 19.88 -41.11 -7.15
CA ASP A 210 19.31 -42.26 -7.86
C ASP A 210 20.26 -42.82 -8.94
N SER A 211 21.21 -42.01 -9.42
CA SER A 211 22.14 -42.40 -10.47
C SER A 211 23.57 -42.50 -9.95
N ASN A 212 24.23 -41.36 -9.78
CA ASN A 212 25.64 -41.32 -9.40
C ASN A 212 25.92 -40.16 -8.44
N VAL A 213 26.97 -40.35 -7.63
CA VAL A 213 27.63 -39.30 -6.85
C VAL A 213 29.09 -39.29 -7.27
N GLU A 214 29.62 -38.13 -7.64
CA GLU A 214 31.03 -37.95 -8.00
C GLU A 214 31.68 -36.94 -7.05
N LEU A 215 32.78 -37.34 -6.40
CA LEU A 215 33.57 -36.49 -5.52
C LEU A 215 35.02 -36.47 -6.05
N LYS A 216 35.51 -35.27 -6.40
CA LYS A 216 36.86 -35.06 -6.95
C LYS A 216 37.63 -34.11 -6.05
N SER A 217 38.83 -34.51 -5.64
CA SER A 217 39.82 -33.65 -4.99
C SER A 217 41.12 -33.70 -5.77
N SER A 218 41.74 -32.55 -6.01
CA SER A 218 43.00 -32.44 -6.76
C SER A 218 44.23 -32.76 -5.92
N SER A 219 44.15 -32.59 -4.60
CA SER A 219 45.27 -32.77 -3.68
C SER A 219 45.05 -33.96 -2.76
N GLN A 220 44.11 -33.84 -1.82
CA GLN A 220 43.84 -34.85 -0.81
C GLN A 220 42.34 -34.93 -0.53
N MET A 221 41.85 -36.15 -0.36
CA MET A 221 40.54 -36.43 0.22
C MET A 221 40.75 -37.13 1.55
N LYS A 222 40.19 -36.57 2.63
CA LYS A 222 40.26 -37.14 3.98
C LYS A 222 38.84 -37.49 4.43
N VAL A 223 38.60 -38.76 4.79
CA VAL A 223 37.32 -39.23 5.31
C VAL A 223 37.58 -39.93 6.64
N GLU A 224 36.93 -39.47 7.70
CA GLU A 224 37.14 -39.97 9.06
C GLU A 224 35.81 -40.35 9.71
N ALA A 225 35.79 -41.51 10.38
CA ALA A 225 34.72 -41.94 11.25
C ALA A 225 35.32 -42.33 12.60
N SER A 226 34.73 -41.88 13.71
CA SER A 226 35.24 -42.17 15.06
C SER A 226 34.89 -43.57 15.55
N ALA A 227 33.84 -44.19 15.00
CA ALA A 227 33.39 -45.52 15.35
C ALA A 227 33.54 -46.48 14.17
N GLU A 228 32.53 -46.57 13.31
CA GLU A 228 32.50 -47.51 12.19
C GLU A 228 32.37 -46.77 10.86
N MET A 229 33.16 -47.20 9.88
CA MET A 229 33.03 -46.79 8.48
C MET A 229 32.62 -47.99 7.64
N ASN A 230 31.44 -47.91 7.01
CA ASN A 230 30.92 -48.94 6.12
C ASN A 230 30.96 -48.46 4.67
N ILE A 231 31.76 -49.14 3.82
CA ILE A 231 31.82 -48.89 2.39
C ILE A 231 31.31 -50.13 1.67
N LYS A 232 30.21 -49.99 0.91
CA LYS A 232 29.57 -51.09 0.19
C LYS A 232 29.43 -50.74 -1.28
N GLY A 233 29.82 -51.67 -2.14
CA GLY A 233 29.63 -51.59 -3.59
C GLY A 233 29.88 -52.97 -4.20
N ALA A 234 29.29 -53.23 -5.37
CA ALA A 234 29.55 -54.47 -6.11
C ALA A 234 31.05 -54.62 -6.46
N LYS A 235 31.75 -53.50 -6.64
CA LYS A 235 33.20 -53.41 -6.84
C LYS A 235 33.75 -52.18 -6.14
N VAL A 236 34.83 -52.34 -5.38
CA VAL A 236 35.58 -51.24 -4.76
C VAL A 236 37.02 -51.31 -5.27
N ASN A 237 37.48 -50.29 -5.99
CA ASN A 237 38.86 -50.20 -6.46
C ASN A 237 39.65 -49.32 -5.50
N ILE A 238 40.77 -49.84 -5.01
CA ILE A 238 41.76 -49.10 -4.21
C ILE A 238 43.10 -49.31 -4.92
N ASN A 239 43.75 -48.22 -5.31
CA ASN A 239 45.01 -48.21 -6.05
C ASN A 239 46.06 -47.30 -5.41
#